data_AF-A0A068T218-F1
#
_entry.id   AF-A0A068T218-F1
#
_cell.length_a   1.000
_cell.length_b   1.000
_cell.length_c   1.000
_cell.angle_alpha   90.00
_cell.angle_beta   90.00
_cell.angle_gamma   90.00
#
_symmetry.space_group_name_H-M   'P 1'
#
loop_
_entity.id
_entity.type
_entity.pdbx_description
1 polymer ?
#
loop_
_entity_poly.entity_id
_entity_poly.type
_entity_poly.pdbx_seq_one_letter_code
_entity_poly.pdbx_strand_id
1 'polypeptide(L)' 'MSKVAFKQADMERIFKAAAKAGAVVQMDMKTLIATILPLDPEKLVDGEGNSLGNLPSGNFAPDGKENWDED' A
#
# COMPACT_ATOMS: atom_id res chain seq x y z
N MET A 1 1.58 32.11 19.76
CA MET A 1 1.53 31.03 18.75
C MET A 1 1.70 31.66 17.38
N SER A 2 2.89 31.59 16.81
CA SER A 2 3.19 32.11 15.46
C SER A 2 2.49 31.21 14.44
N LYS A 3 1.47 31.73 13.74
CA LYS A 3 0.92 31.08 12.55
C LYS A 3 1.99 31.17 11.47
N VAL A 4 2.81 30.14 11.35
CA VAL A 4 3.68 29.98 10.18
C VAL A 4 2.75 29.86 8.98
N ALA A 5 2.58 30.95 8.25
CA ALA A 5 1.85 30.93 6.99
C ALA A 5 2.66 30.07 6.03
N PHE A 6 2.08 28.94 5.59
CA PHE A 6 2.66 28.13 4.54
C PHE A 6 2.91 29.04 3.33
N LYS A 7 4.18 29.22 2.96
CA LYS A 7 4.51 29.99 1.77
C LYS A 7 4.15 29.14 0.56
N GLN A 8 3.69 29.79 -0.50
CA GLN A 8 3.39 29.13 -1.77
C GLN A 8 4.57 28.26 -2.26
N ALA A 9 5.80 28.73 -2.04
CA ALA A 9 7.02 28.00 -2.37
C ALA A 9 7.18 26.67 -1.60
N ASP A 10 6.71 26.58 -0.36
CA ASP A 10 6.80 25.37 0.45
C ASP A 10 5.79 24.32 -0.03
N MET A 11 4.57 24.75 -0.37
CA MET A 11 3.57 23.89 -0.99
C MET A 11 4.06 23.33 -2.33
N GLU A 12 4.62 24.19 -3.18
CA GLU A 12 5.19 23.77 -4.46
C GLU A 12 6.32 22.75 -4.30
N ARG A 13 7.16 22.92 -3.27
CA ARG A 13 8.23 21.96 -2.95
C ARG A 13 7.66 20.61 -2.53
N ILE A 14 6.63 20.58 -1.68
CA ILE A 14 5.98 19.34 -1.23
C ILE A 14 5.33 18.62 -2.41
N PHE A 15 4.59 19.34 -3.26
CA PHE A 15 3.95 18.75 -4.43
C PHE A 15 4.95 18.18 -5.43
N LYS A 16 6.06 18.89 -5.70
CA LYS A 16 7.13 18.38 -6.56
C LYS A 16 7.81 17.13 -5.98
N ALA A 17 8.06 17.12 -4.68
CA ALA A 17 8.67 15.98 -4.01
C ALA A 17 7.75 14.74 -4.04
N ALA A 18 6.46 14.93 -3.77
CA ALA A 18 5.47 13.86 -3.83
C ALA A 18 5.29 13.32 -5.26
N ALA A 19 5.19 14.20 -6.27
CA ALA A 19 5.11 13.80 -7.67
C ALA A 19 6.34 12.98 -8.10
N LYS A 20 7.55 13.36 -7.67
CA LYS A 20 8.77 12.59 -7.93
C LYS A 20 8.75 11.21 -7.25
N ALA A 21 8.11 11.11 -6.09
CA ALA A 21 7.97 9.86 -5.35
C ALA A 21 6.78 8.99 -5.84
N GLY A 22 6.03 9.43 -6.86
CA GLY A 22 4.82 8.73 -7.30
C GLY A 22 3.69 8.77 -6.27
N ALA A 23 3.70 9.74 -5.35
CA ALA A 23 2.71 9.88 -4.30
C ALA A 23 1.71 11.01 -4.60
N VAL A 24 0.49 10.88 -4.09
CA VAL A 24 -0.52 11.94 -4.09
C VAL A 24 -0.49 12.68 -2.76
N VAL A 25 -0.68 14.00 -2.80
CA VAL A 25 -0.77 14.83 -1.60
C VAL A 25 -2.22 15.26 -1.40
N GLN A 26 -2.79 14.90 -0.26
CA GLN A 26 -4.06 15.43 0.20
C GLN A 26 -3.79 16.58 1.17
N MET A 27 -4.31 17.77 0.88
CA MET A 27 -4.11 18.96 1.69
C MET A 27 -5.43 19.45 2.29
N ASP A 28 -5.50 19.54 3.62
CA ASP A 28 -6.60 20.20 4.31
C ASP A 28 -6.27 21.70 4.50
N MET A 29 -7.00 22.55 3.80
CA MET A 29 -6.80 24.00 3.81
C MET A 29 -7.26 24.69 5.11
N LYS A 30 -8.05 24.02 5.96
CA LYS A 30 -8.48 24.56 7.26
C LYS A 30 -7.43 24.36 8.34
N THR A 31 -6.83 23.17 8.36
CA THR A 31 -5.83 22.78 9.36
C THR A 31 -4.39 22.94 8.86
N LEU A 32 -4.21 23.16 7.56
CA LEU A 32 -2.92 23.21 6.86
C LEU A 32 -2.10 21.93 7.05
N ILE A 33 -2.79 20.79 7.16
CA ILE A 33 -2.17 19.47 7.25
C ILE A 33 -2.06 18.89 5.84
N ALA A 34 -0.85 18.48 5.46
CA ALA A 34 -0.57 17.75 4.23
C ALA A 34 -0.36 16.27 4.54
N THR A 35 -1.16 15.41 3.92
CA THR A 35 -1.07 13.95 4.02
C THR A 35 -0.51 13.41 2.71
N ILE A 36 0.58 12.67 2.78
CA ILE A 36 1.21 12.05 1.60
C ILE A 36 0.70 10.61 1.52
N LEU A 37 0.01 10.30 0.42
CA LEU A 37 -0.50 8.98 0.10
C LEU A 37 0.41 8.37 -0.98
N PRO A 38 1.23 7.37 -0.66
CA PRO A 38 1.99 6.66 -1.69
C PRO A 38 1.01 5.97 -2.64
N LEU A 39 1.14 6.18 -3.95
CA LEU A 39 0.58 5.22 -4.89
C LEU A 39 1.64 4.14 -5.03
N ASP A 40 1.39 2.98 -4.45
CA ASP A 40 2.05 1.78 -4.95
C ASP A 40 1.58 1.62 -6.40
N PRO A 41 2.48 1.72 -7.41
CA PRO A 41 2.14 1.24 -8.73
C PRO A 41 1.97 -0.26 -8.54
N GLU A 42 0.71 -0.72 -8.50
CA GLU A 42 0.28 -2.08 -8.24
C GLU A 42 1.46 -3.06 -8.28
N LYS A 43 2.05 -3.35 -7.11
CA LYS A 43 2.63 -4.67 -6.97
C LYS A 43 1.41 -5.58 -6.94
N LEU A 44 0.88 -5.87 -8.13
CA LEU A 44 -0.06 -6.94 -8.33
C LEU A 44 0.59 -8.10 -7.60
N VAL A 45 -0.04 -8.53 -6.52
CA VAL A 45 0.40 -9.71 -5.76
C VAL A 45 0.44 -10.94 -6.68
N ASP A 46 -0.19 -10.83 -7.86
CA ASP A 46 -0.26 -11.81 -8.94
C ASP A 46 0.74 -11.57 -10.09
N GLY A 47 1.60 -10.54 -10.03
CA GLY A 47 2.52 -10.16 -11.12
C GLY A 47 3.77 -11.03 -11.24
N GLU A 48 4.15 -11.73 -10.17
CA GLU A 48 5.05 -12.89 -10.28
C GLU A 48 4.17 -14.10 -10.49
N GLY A 49 3.93 -14.43 -11.76
CA GLY A 49 3.43 -15.74 -12.14
C GLY A 49 4.24 -16.77 -11.35
N ASN A 50 3.54 -17.47 -10.46
CA ASN A 50 4.09 -18.48 -9.58
C ASN A 50 5.14 -19.32 -10.31
N SER A 51 6.42 -19.15 -9.95
CA SER A 51 7.52 -19.93 -10.53
C SER A 51 7.47 -21.40 -10.08
N LEU A 52 6.49 -21.80 -9.26
CA LEU A 52 6.08 -23.19 -9.13
C LEU A 52 5.13 -23.50 -10.29
N GLY A 53 5.73 -23.76 -11.46
CA GLY A 53 5.00 -24.26 -12.62
C GLY A 53 4.07 -25.40 -12.23
N ASN A 54 2.85 -25.38 -12.79
CA ASN A 54 1.77 -26.36 -12.56
C ASN A 54 2.01 -27.24 -11.33
N LEU A 55 1.64 -26.75 -10.14
CA LEU A 55 1.49 -27.63 -8.99
C LEU A 55 0.62 -28.80 -9.45
N PRO A 56 1.09 -30.05 -9.41
CA PRO A 56 0.25 -31.18 -9.77
C PRO A 56 -0.96 -31.11 -8.86
N SER A 57 -2.16 -31.08 -9.47
CA SER A 57 -3.45 -31.13 -8.79
C SER A 57 -3.65 -32.53 -8.20
N GLY A 58 -2.80 -32.89 -7.25
CA GLY A 58 -2.68 -34.21 -6.66
C GLY A 58 -2.34 -34.07 -5.19
N ASN A 59 -3.39 -33.90 -4.39
CA ASN A 59 -3.63 -34.58 -3.12
C ASN A 59 -2.42 -35.14 -2.33
N PHE A 60 -1.51 -34.28 -1.84
CA PHE A 60 -0.41 -34.70 -0.96
C PHE A 60 -0.29 -33.88 0.33
N ALA A 61 -1.35 -33.21 0.78
CA ALA A 61 -1.50 -33.03 2.21
C ALA A 61 -2.04 -34.38 2.74
N PRO A 62 -1.28 -35.14 3.54
CA PRO A 62 -1.89 -36.24 4.28
C PRO A 62 -2.97 -35.60 5.13
N ASP A 63 -4.23 -35.90 4.79
CA ASP A 63 -5.39 -35.41 5.51
C ASP A 63 -5.18 -35.81 6.98
N GLY A 64 -4.80 -34.82 7.80
CA GLY A 64 -4.57 -35.04 9.21
C GLY A 64 -5.87 -35.56 9.80
N LYS A 65 -5.82 -36.47 10.78
CA LYS A 65 -7.03 -37.03 11.38
C LYS A 65 -8.00 -35.90 11.76
N GLU A 66 -9.08 -35.79 11.00
CA GLU A 66 -10.26 -35.01 11.32
C GLU A 66 -10.93 -35.64 12.54
N ASN A 67 -10.41 -35.32 13.73
CA ASN A 67 -11.10 -35.59 14.98
C ASN A 67 -12.17 -34.50 15.18
N TRP A 68 -13.22 -34.57 14.37
CA TRP A 68 -14.44 -33.78 14.54
C TRP A 68 -15.54 -34.69 15.07
N ASP A 69 -15.36 -35.20 16.30
CA ASP A 69 -16.42 -35.57 17.24
C ASP A 69 -15.76 -36.14 18.52
N GLU A 70 -15.68 -35.31 19.56
CA GLU A 70 -15.53 -35.78 20.95
C GLU A 70 -16.95 -35.85 21.55
N ASP A 71 -17.49 -37.08 21.68
CA ASP A 71 -18.59 -37.40 22.61
C ASP A 71 -18.05 -37.56 24.05
#